data_AF-A0A7J4P2D4-F1
#
_entry.id   AF-A0A7J4P2D4-F1
#
_cell.length_a   1.000
_cell.length_b   1.000
_cell.length_c   1.000
_cell.angle_alpha   90.00
_cell.angle_beta   90.00
_cell.angle_gamma   90.00
#
_symmetry.space_group_name_H-M   'P 1'
#
loop_
_entity.id
_entity.type
_entity.pdbx_description
1 polymer ?
#
loop_
_entity_poly.entity_id
_entity_poly.type
_entity_poly.pdbx_seq_one_letter_code
_entity_poly.pdbx_strand_id
1 'polypeptide(L)'
;MPCYPQSFRVGLILTERCDASCAHCWFGCGPERTATMSRYDAQDYVDKAARAGSVEWLSLTGGEPMLYPSLVENLVAYASGRGLRTELVTNCNWAESPEKAVGTLRRLRDAGLDVLNISADDFHQAHVPFDRVRHAYGAAKGLGVKIVVMVALRRDGEGLTDIAGRLGDEIPPPGAVDQPSHAAIGIESGFTPVGRGASLPRSEWFPDASPLTGGCGAVLRDMGVKPSGELLPCCSASATLPGFSLGNLDDFELGEVLERAWGMDVFKVLSQKGPMGLHKETPKGIYVNKCHLCYETLRALQ
;
A
#
# COMPACT_ATOMS: atom_id res chain seq x y z
N MET A 1 -7.77 -27.92 -0.23
CA MET A 1 -7.09 -26.70 0.27
C MET A 1 -6.24 -26.15 -0.87
N PRO A 2 -6.22 -24.83 -1.10
CA PRO A 2 -5.37 -24.25 -2.15
C PRO A 2 -3.90 -24.61 -1.90
N CYS A 3 -3.17 -24.90 -2.98
CA CYS A 3 -1.74 -25.27 -2.92
C CYS A 3 -0.82 -24.05 -2.72
N TYR A 4 -1.35 -22.83 -2.87
CA TYR A 4 -0.65 -21.55 -2.82
C TYR A 4 -0.88 -20.81 -1.48
N PRO A 5 -0.04 -19.82 -1.14
CA PRO A 5 -0.20 -19.02 0.08
C PRO A 5 -1.57 -18.34 0.12
N GLN A 6 -2.27 -18.40 1.25
CA GLN A 6 -3.56 -17.72 1.37
C GLN A 6 -3.38 -16.21 1.17
N SER A 7 -4.02 -15.67 0.13
CA SER A 7 -4.00 -14.25 -0.19
C SER A 7 -4.78 -13.50 0.87
N PHE A 8 -4.19 -12.49 1.49
CA PHE A 8 -4.77 -11.77 2.63
C PHE A 8 -5.42 -10.45 2.22
N ARG A 9 -4.83 -9.75 1.23
CA ARG A 9 -5.22 -8.41 0.83
C ARG A 9 -5.16 -8.23 -0.69
N VAL A 10 -6.14 -7.50 -1.22
CA VAL A 10 -6.14 -6.97 -2.58
C VAL A 10 -6.28 -5.45 -2.51
N GLY A 11 -5.30 -4.74 -3.04
CA GLY A 11 -5.28 -3.28 -3.18
C GLY A 11 -5.73 -2.85 -4.57
N LEU A 12 -6.81 -2.08 -4.66
CA LEU A 12 -7.22 -1.43 -5.90
C LEU A 12 -6.48 -0.09 -6.02
N ILE A 13 -5.58 0.01 -6.99
CA ILE A 13 -4.96 1.27 -7.41
C ILE A 13 -6.03 2.00 -8.24
N LEU A 14 -6.95 2.69 -7.57
CA LEU A 14 -8.16 3.24 -8.18
C LEU A 14 -7.85 4.27 -9.26
N THR A 15 -6.75 5.00 -9.10
CA THR A 15 -6.30 6.00 -10.05
C THR A 15 -4.79 6.13 -9.99
N GLU A 16 -4.17 6.52 -11.09
CA GLU A 16 -2.78 6.98 -11.11
C GLU A 16 -2.68 8.49 -10.90
N ARG A 17 -3.81 9.20 -10.94
CA ARG A 17 -3.88 10.64 -10.68
C ARG A 17 -3.68 10.91 -9.20
N CYS A 18 -2.82 11.87 -8.89
CA CYS A 18 -2.58 12.36 -7.54
C CYS A 18 -2.52 13.89 -7.59
N ASP A 19 -2.92 14.57 -6.51
CA ASP A 19 -2.70 16.00 -6.34
C ASP A 19 -1.27 16.33 -5.84
N ALA A 20 -0.46 15.31 -5.57
CA ALA A 20 0.95 15.41 -5.22
C ALA A 20 1.86 14.72 -6.23
N SER A 21 3.12 15.16 -6.31
CA SER A 21 4.17 14.59 -7.16
C SER A 21 5.37 14.13 -6.32
N CYS A 22 5.10 13.40 -5.22
CA CYS A 22 6.10 13.02 -4.23
C CYS A 22 7.34 12.39 -4.88
N ALA A 23 8.53 12.82 -4.47
CA ALA A 23 9.79 12.41 -5.09
C ALA A 23 10.09 10.90 -4.92
N HIS A 24 9.60 10.24 -3.87
CA HIS A 24 9.82 8.81 -3.65
C HIS A 24 8.80 7.89 -4.34
N CYS A 25 7.77 8.44 -5.00
CA CYS A 25 6.67 7.63 -5.53
C CYS A 25 7.17 6.64 -6.60
N TRP A 26 7.22 5.36 -6.23
CA TRP A 26 7.72 4.30 -7.11
C TRP A 26 6.74 3.96 -8.24
N PHE A 27 5.45 4.19 -8.03
CA PHE A 27 4.43 3.97 -9.06
C PHE A 27 4.34 5.12 -10.09
N GLY A 28 4.93 6.27 -9.79
CA GLY A 28 4.95 7.41 -10.69
C GLY A 28 3.61 8.16 -10.79
N CYS A 29 2.71 8.01 -9.81
CA CYS A 29 1.45 8.78 -9.74
C CYS A 29 1.68 10.28 -9.74
N GLY A 30 0.75 11.07 -10.26
CA GLY A 30 0.86 12.53 -10.24
C GLY A 30 -0.29 13.25 -10.94
N PRO A 31 -0.30 14.59 -10.94
CA PRO A 31 -1.41 15.39 -11.46
C PRO A 31 -1.71 15.16 -12.94
N GLU A 32 -0.68 14.85 -13.72
CA GLU A 32 -0.74 14.65 -15.18
C GLU A 32 -1.18 13.22 -15.57
N ARG A 33 -1.28 12.29 -14.60
CA ARG A 33 -1.78 10.94 -14.87
C ARG A 33 -3.31 10.96 -14.95
N THR A 34 -3.87 10.13 -15.83
CA THR A 34 -5.32 10.11 -16.11
C THR A 34 -5.97 8.74 -15.91
N ALA A 35 -5.19 7.66 -15.91
CA ALA A 35 -5.71 6.30 -15.74
C ALA A 35 -6.47 6.18 -14.41
N THR A 36 -7.74 5.77 -14.48
CA THR A 36 -8.64 5.65 -13.33
C THR A 36 -9.59 4.49 -13.60
N MET A 37 -9.76 3.60 -12.61
CA MET A 37 -10.70 2.48 -12.67
C MET A 37 -12.11 3.02 -12.85
N SER A 38 -12.90 2.36 -13.71
CA SER A 38 -14.34 2.59 -13.69
C SER A 38 -14.94 1.97 -12.43
N ARG A 39 -16.11 2.46 -12.02
CA ARG A 39 -16.86 1.86 -10.92
C ARG A 39 -17.18 0.38 -11.18
N TYR A 40 -17.50 0.02 -12.42
CA TYR A 40 -17.91 -1.32 -12.78
C TYR A 40 -16.74 -2.30 -12.69
N ASP A 41 -15.57 -1.93 -13.22
CA ASP A 41 -14.37 -2.77 -13.15
C ASP A 41 -13.93 -2.94 -11.69
N ALA A 42 -13.90 -1.85 -10.93
CA ALA A 42 -13.56 -1.92 -9.50
C ALA A 42 -14.50 -2.86 -8.74
N GLN A 43 -15.81 -2.79 -8.99
CA GLN A 43 -16.80 -3.69 -8.37
C GLN A 43 -16.60 -5.15 -8.79
N ASP A 44 -16.31 -5.42 -10.06
CA ASP A 44 -15.99 -6.77 -10.54
C ASP A 44 -14.73 -7.32 -9.85
N TYR A 45 -13.69 -6.51 -9.68
CA TYR A 45 -12.49 -6.92 -8.95
C TYR A 45 -12.75 -7.19 -7.47
N VAL A 46 -13.65 -6.42 -6.82
CA VAL A 46 -14.11 -6.72 -5.45
C VAL A 46 -14.83 -8.06 -5.40
N ASP A 47 -15.72 -8.32 -6.36
CA ASP A 47 -16.43 -9.60 -6.49
C ASP A 47 -15.45 -10.78 -6.64
N LYS A 48 -14.44 -10.64 -7.51
CA LYS A 48 -13.38 -11.64 -7.71
C LYS A 48 -12.54 -11.88 -6.45
N ALA A 49 -12.20 -10.80 -5.74
CA ALA A 49 -11.49 -10.90 -4.47
C ALA A 49 -12.30 -11.65 -3.40
N ALA A 50 -13.60 -11.31 -3.26
CA ALA A 50 -14.49 -11.98 -2.32
C ALA A 50 -14.71 -13.46 -2.66
N ARG A 51 -14.90 -13.79 -3.94
CA ARG A 51 -15.06 -15.18 -4.42
C ARG A 51 -13.85 -16.07 -4.16
N ALA A 52 -12.64 -15.50 -4.15
CA ALA A 52 -11.41 -16.26 -3.88
C ALA A 52 -11.39 -16.88 -2.46
N GLY A 53 -12.18 -16.34 -1.53
CA GLY A 53 -12.40 -16.89 -0.19
C GLY A 53 -11.20 -16.81 0.77
N SER A 54 -9.99 -16.58 0.27
CA SER A 54 -8.81 -16.33 1.10
C SER A 54 -8.64 -14.85 1.44
N VAL A 55 -9.11 -13.94 0.58
CA VAL A 55 -8.90 -12.49 0.74
C VAL A 55 -9.75 -11.95 1.88
N GLU A 56 -9.10 -11.29 2.84
CA GLU A 56 -9.75 -10.71 4.01
C GLU A 56 -9.92 -9.19 3.88
N TRP A 57 -8.99 -8.53 3.18
CA TRP A 57 -8.92 -7.07 3.08
C TRP A 57 -9.00 -6.59 1.64
N LEU A 58 -9.85 -5.59 1.43
CA LEU A 58 -9.79 -4.70 0.28
C LEU A 58 -9.14 -3.38 0.69
N SER A 59 -8.06 -2.99 0.02
CA SER A 59 -7.43 -1.68 0.22
C SER A 59 -7.72 -0.79 -0.98
N LEU A 60 -8.24 0.42 -0.73
CA LEU A 60 -8.43 1.44 -1.75
C LEU A 60 -7.23 2.38 -1.70
N THR A 61 -6.47 2.40 -2.80
CA THR A 61 -5.21 3.14 -2.92
C THR A 61 -5.08 3.72 -4.33
N GLY A 62 -3.87 4.08 -4.73
CA GLY A 62 -3.54 4.72 -5.99
C GLY A 62 -2.86 6.06 -5.76
N GLY A 63 -2.83 6.92 -6.79
CA GLY A 63 -2.29 8.26 -6.66
C GLY A 63 -2.90 8.98 -5.46
N GLU A 64 -4.14 9.45 -5.58
CA GLU A 64 -4.94 9.82 -4.41
C GLU A 64 -6.40 9.40 -4.65
N PRO A 65 -6.90 8.35 -3.97
CA PRO A 65 -8.27 7.87 -4.17
C PRO A 65 -9.33 8.90 -3.79
N MET A 66 -9.05 9.80 -2.84
CA MET A 66 -9.99 10.82 -2.38
C MET A 66 -10.16 12.01 -3.34
N LEU A 67 -9.51 11.99 -4.52
CA LEU A 67 -9.93 12.77 -5.67
C LEU A 67 -11.32 12.33 -6.19
N TYR A 68 -11.74 11.10 -5.86
CA TYR A 68 -13.01 10.50 -6.25
C TYR A 68 -13.79 9.99 -5.03
N PRO A 69 -14.20 10.86 -4.09
CA PRO A 69 -14.74 10.45 -2.79
C PRO A 69 -16.03 9.63 -2.90
N SER A 70 -16.89 9.93 -3.89
CA SER A 70 -18.12 9.15 -4.13
C SER A 70 -17.83 7.72 -4.63
N LEU A 71 -16.76 7.53 -5.40
CA LEU A 71 -16.33 6.20 -5.82
C LEU A 71 -15.79 5.41 -4.63
N VAL A 72 -14.95 6.05 -3.80
CA VAL A 72 -14.41 5.46 -2.57
C VAL A 72 -15.54 5.02 -1.64
N GLU A 73 -16.48 5.90 -1.31
CA GLU A 73 -17.63 5.59 -0.45
C GLU A 73 -18.46 4.42 -1.00
N ASN A 74 -18.69 4.39 -2.32
CA ASN A 74 -19.43 3.30 -2.93
C ASN A 74 -18.68 1.96 -2.85
N LEU A 75 -17.37 1.96 -3.08
CA LEU A 75 -16.55 0.74 -3.05
C LEU A 75 -16.35 0.22 -1.63
N VAL A 76 -16.20 1.10 -0.64
CA VAL A 76 -16.18 0.73 0.79
C VAL A 76 -17.47 -0.01 1.15
N ALA A 77 -18.64 0.57 0.85
CA ALA A 77 -19.93 -0.07 1.08
C ALA A 77 -20.08 -1.40 0.34
N TYR A 78 -19.65 -1.44 -0.92
CA TYR A 78 -19.78 -2.61 -1.76
C TYR A 78 -18.92 -3.80 -1.27
N ALA A 79 -17.69 -3.52 -0.86
CA ALA A 79 -16.75 -4.50 -0.33
C ALA A 79 -17.12 -4.99 1.07
N SER A 80 -17.51 -4.07 1.96
CA SER A 80 -18.01 -4.41 3.29
C SER A 80 -19.23 -5.32 3.22
N GLY A 81 -20.18 -5.03 2.30
CA GLY A 81 -21.35 -5.87 2.04
C GLY A 81 -21.03 -7.28 1.50
N ARG A 82 -19.78 -7.55 1.12
CA ARG A 82 -19.28 -8.87 0.68
C ARG A 82 -18.45 -9.58 1.74
N GLY A 83 -18.39 -9.01 2.95
CA GLY A 83 -17.63 -9.58 4.06
C GLY A 83 -16.13 -9.28 4.02
N LEU A 84 -15.68 -8.41 3.11
CA LEU A 84 -14.30 -7.93 3.12
C LEU A 84 -14.14 -6.78 4.11
N ARG A 85 -13.04 -6.76 4.85
CA ARG A 85 -12.62 -5.58 5.60
C ARG A 85 -12.05 -4.54 4.66
N THR A 86 -12.18 -3.27 5.00
CA THR A 86 -11.80 -2.18 4.10
C THR A 86 -10.75 -1.24 4.69
N GLU A 87 -9.77 -0.89 3.87
CA GLU A 87 -8.72 0.07 4.18
C GLU A 87 -8.73 1.18 3.12
N LEU A 88 -8.52 2.43 3.54
CA LEU A 88 -8.25 3.55 2.65
C LEU A 88 -6.83 4.05 2.87
N VAL A 89 -5.97 3.99 1.84
CA VAL A 89 -4.64 4.57 1.84
C VAL A 89 -4.71 5.96 1.20
N THR A 90 -4.26 7.01 1.90
CA THR A 90 -4.40 8.40 1.44
C THR A 90 -3.25 9.30 1.91
N ASN A 91 -2.98 10.35 1.13
CA ASN A 91 -2.08 11.45 1.46
C ASN A 91 -2.75 12.53 2.35
N CYS A 92 -4.04 12.37 2.63
CA CYS A 92 -4.88 13.24 3.46
C CYS A 92 -5.17 14.64 2.91
N ASN A 93 -4.74 15.03 1.71
CA ASN A 93 -4.88 16.42 1.23
C ASN A 93 -6.34 16.92 1.19
N TRP A 94 -7.30 16.00 1.02
CA TRP A 94 -8.74 16.25 1.07
C TRP A 94 -9.26 16.76 2.44
N ALA A 95 -8.51 16.57 3.53
CA ALA A 95 -8.91 16.93 4.90
C ALA A 95 -8.65 18.42 5.21
N GLU A 96 -9.32 19.29 4.46
CA GLU A 96 -8.98 20.72 4.47
C GLU A 96 -9.30 21.47 5.77
N SER A 97 -10.26 20.96 6.52
CA SER A 97 -10.60 21.46 7.85
C SER A 97 -11.01 20.29 8.74
N PRO A 98 -11.03 20.46 10.06
CA PRO A 98 -11.55 19.44 10.98
C PRO A 98 -12.98 18.99 10.61
N GLU A 99 -13.84 19.92 10.22
CA GLU A 99 -15.23 19.64 9.86
C GLU A 99 -15.33 18.81 8.58
N LYS A 100 -14.54 19.15 7.55
CA LYS A 100 -14.46 18.38 6.31
C LYS A 100 -13.92 16.98 6.56
N ALA A 101 -12.90 16.86 7.42
CA ALA A 101 -12.32 15.58 7.82
C ALA A 101 -13.35 14.68 8.50
N VAL A 102 -14.03 15.20 9.53
CA VAL A 102 -15.07 14.48 10.27
C VAL A 102 -16.25 14.11 9.38
N GLY A 103 -16.75 15.03 8.55
CA GLY A 103 -17.87 14.77 7.66
C GLY A 103 -17.59 13.65 6.66
N THR A 104 -16.40 13.67 6.06
CA THR A 104 -15.98 12.65 5.09
C THR A 104 -15.76 11.29 5.75
N LEU A 105 -14.99 11.23 6.85
CA LEU A 105 -14.72 9.96 7.52
C LEU A 105 -15.96 9.36 8.18
N ARG A 106 -16.91 10.19 8.63
CA ARG A 106 -18.20 9.68 9.11
C ARG A 106 -18.92 8.90 8.02
N ARG A 107 -19.01 9.47 6.81
CA ARG A 107 -19.64 8.78 5.66
C ARG A 107 -18.91 7.49 5.31
N LEU A 108 -17.58 7.51 5.28
CA LEU A 108 -16.79 6.31 4.97
C LEU A 108 -16.92 5.24 6.06
N ARG A 109 -16.88 5.61 7.33
CA ARG A 109 -17.11 4.69 8.46
C ARG A 109 -18.51 4.10 8.38
N ASP A 110 -19.53 4.90 8.15
CA ASP A 110 -20.92 4.45 8.05
C ASP A 110 -21.12 3.52 6.82
N ALA A 111 -20.30 3.69 5.78
CA ALA A 111 -20.20 2.77 4.64
C ALA A 111 -19.43 1.47 4.96
N GLY A 112 -18.73 1.38 6.09
CA GLY A 112 -17.99 0.19 6.50
C GLY A 112 -16.46 0.30 6.42
N LEU A 113 -15.90 1.52 6.46
CA LEU A 113 -14.45 1.72 6.55
C LEU A 113 -13.88 1.22 7.88
N ASP A 114 -12.97 0.25 7.85
CA ASP A 114 -12.32 -0.28 9.04
C ASP A 114 -11.05 0.49 9.42
N VAL A 115 -10.20 0.79 8.42
CA VAL A 115 -8.86 1.37 8.62
C VAL A 115 -8.63 2.56 7.71
N LEU A 116 -8.15 3.66 8.30
CA LEU A 116 -7.53 4.76 7.58
C LEU A 116 -6.00 4.62 7.64
N ASN A 117 -5.37 4.46 6.49
CA ASN A 117 -3.91 4.36 6.34
C ASN A 117 -3.37 5.69 5.79
N ILE A 118 -2.72 6.43 6.66
CA ILE A 118 -2.25 7.80 6.45
C ILE A 118 -0.79 7.76 6.03
N SER A 119 -0.47 8.38 4.89
CA SER A 119 0.91 8.64 4.50
C SER A 119 1.39 9.96 5.09
N ALA A 120 2.40 9.93 5.96
CA ALA A 120 2.95 11.10 6.63
C ALA A 120 4.48 10.99 6.73
N ASP A 121 5.18 11.73 5.87
CA ASP A 121 6.63 11.76 5.78
C ASP A 121 7.09 13.02 5.02
N ASP A 122 8.40 13.27 5.01
CA ASP A 122 8.99 14.45 4.36
C ASP A 122 8.61 14.60 2.88
N PHE A 123 8.42 13.49 2.18
CA PHE A 123 8.09 13.54 0.75
C PHE A 123 6.64 13.91 0.50
N HIS A 124 5.71 13.38 1.31
CA HIS A 124 4.31 13.79 1.27
C HIS A 124 4.16 15.24 1.74
N GLN A 125 4.88 15.63 2.79
CA GLN A 125 4.80 16.97 3.39
C GLN A 125 5.47 18.06 2.55
N ALA A 126 6.25 17.71 1.53
CA ALA A 126 6.66 18.63 0.47
C ALA A 126 5.49 19.11 -0.42
N HIS A 127 4.35 18.40 -0.43
CA HIS A 127 3.19 18.70 -1.25
C HIS A 127 1.90 18.93 -0.44
N VAL A 128 1.74 18.22 0.69
CA VAL A 128 0.54 18.24 1.51
C VAL A 128 0.84 18.88 2.86
N PRO A 129 0.16 19.99 3.24
CA PRO A 129 0.34 20.59 4.55
C PRO A 129 0.04 19.60 5.68
N PHE A 130 0.90 19.53 6.69
CA PHE A 130 0.74 18.56 7.79
C PHE A 130 -0.57 18.74 8.59
N ASP A 131 -1.16 19.94 8.59
CA ASP A 131 -2.47 20.17 9.20
C ASP A 131 -3.55 19.27 8.59
N ARG A 132 -3.45 18.91 7.30
CA ARG A 132 -4.35 17.95 6.63
C ARG A 132 -4.28 16.57 7.29
N VAL A 133 -3.06 16.11 7.56
CA VAL A 133 -2.79 14.86 8.29
C VAL A 133 -3.39 14.94 9.70
N ARG A 134 -3.18 16.05 10.42
CA ARG A 134 -3.74 16.25 11.77
C ARG A 134 -5.27 16.21 11.78
N HIS A 135 -5.93 16.84 10.80
CA HIS A 135 -7.38 16.82 10.69
C HIS A 135 -7.91 15.39 10.42
N ALA A 136 -7.31 14.67 9.46
CA ALA A 136 -7.70 13.30 9.13
C ALA A 136 -7.48 12.35 10.33
N TYR A 137 -6.32 12.44 10.98
CA TYR A 137 -5.97 11.65 12.16
C TYR A 137 -6.95 11.90 13.32
N GLY A 138 -7.19 13.17 13.68
CA GLY A 138 -8.10 13.55 14.76
C GLY A 138 -9.54 13.11 14.49
N ALA A 139 -10.00 13.24 13.24
CA ALA A 139 -11.31 12.77 12.84
C ALA A 139 -11.43 11.24 12.93
N ALA A 140 -10.46 10.48 12.43
CA ALA A 140 -10.46 9.02 12.51
C ALA A 140 -10.47 8.54 13.97
N LYS A 141 -9.60 9.10 14.82
CA LYS A 141 -9.52 8.79 16.25
C LYS A 141 -10.84 9.09 16.96
N GLY A 142 -11.43 10.27 16.73
CA GLY A 142 -12.69 10.68 17.34
C GLY A 142 -13.91 9.86 16.87
N LEU A 143 -13.86 9.27 15.67
CA LEU A 143 -14.92 8.43 15.11
C LEU A 143 -14.74 6.93 15.39
N GLY A 144 -13.62 6.53 16.01
CA GLY A 144 -13.29 5.13 16.29
C GLY A 144 -12.81 4.35 15.06
N VAL A 145 -12.39 5.02 13.99
CA VAL A 145 -11.78 4.38 12.81
C VAL A 145 -10.32 4.06 13.16
N LYS A 146 -9.87 2.82 12.91
CA LYS A 146 -8.49 2.42 13.20
C LYS A 146 -7.52 3.16 12.29
N ILE A 147 -6.35 3.49 12.79
CA ILE A 147 -5.36 4.28 12.06
C ILE A 147 -4.07 3.49 11.86
N VAL A 148 -3.55 3.53 10.65
CA VAL A 148 -2.16 3.18 10.35
C VAL A 148 -1.47 4.47 9.89
N VAL A 149 -0.33 4.81 10.49
CA VAL A 149 0.53 5.89 10.01
C VAL A 149 1.73 5.27 9.32
N MET A 150 1.89 5.52 8.02
CA MET A 150 3.00 5.05 7.21
C MET A 150 4.00 6.17 7.00
N VAL A 151 5.27 5.92 7.32
CA VAL A 151 6.38 6.87 7.20
C VAL A 151 7.44 6.31 6.25
N ALA A 152 7.62 6.94 5.09
CA ALA A 152 8.72 6.62 4.19
C ALA A 152 10.01 7.33 4.64
N LEU A 153 10.94 6.57 5.22
CA LEU A 153 12.16 7.11 5.80
C LEU A 153 13.17 7.52 4.74
N ARG A 154 13.78 8.69 4.94
CA ARG A 154 15.00 9.15 4.28
C ARG A 154 16.06 9.46 5.33
N ARG A 155 17.32 9.51 4.93
CA ARG A 155 18.40 9.94 5.82
C ARG A 155 18.15 11.37 6.27
N ASP A 156 18.36 11.60 7.56
CA ASP A 156 18.19 12.88 8.27
C ASP A 156 16.77 13.46 8.16
N GLY A 157 15.79 12.62 7.81
CA GLY A 157 14.37 12.97 7.73
C GLY A 157 13.58 12.63 8.99
N GLU A 158 12.32 13.04 9.01
CA GLU A 158 11.40 12.69 10.11
C GLU A 158 11.08 11.19 10.12
N GLY A 159 11.16 10.59 11.31
CA GLY A 159 10.73 9.22 11.58
C GLY A 159 9.36 9.16 12.25
N LEU A 160 8.89 7.96 12.58
CA LEU A 160 7.60 7.76 13.22
C LEU A 160 7.47 8.52 14.55
N THR A 161 8.53 8.59 15.34
CA THR A 161 8.57 9.34 16.61
C THR A 161 8.30 10.83 16.41
N ASP A 162 8.88 11.43 15.36
CA ASP A 162 8.69 12.85 15.06
C ASP A 162 7.25 13.12 14.62
N ILE A 163 6.71 12.28 13.73
CA ILE A 163 5.33 12.36 13.27
C ILE A 163 4.34 12.21 14.45
N ALA A 164 4.57 11.24 15.34
CA ALA A 164 3.79 11.04 16.55
C ALA A 164 3.83 12.28 17.46
N GLY A 165 5.00 12.88 17.65
CA GLY A 165 5.16 14.12 18.41
C GLY A 165 4.39 15.31 17.80
N ARG A 166 4.40 15.45 16.47
CA ARG A 166 3.65 16.50 15.76
C ARG A 166 2.12 16.30 15.80
N LEU A 167 1.68 15.06 15.93
CA LEU A 167 0.28 14.67 16.15
C LEU A 167 -0.14 14.79 17.63
N GLY A 168 0.83 14.81 18.55
CA GLY A 168 0.58 14.84 19.99
C GLY A 168 -0.03 13.53 20.50
N ASP A 169 0.39 12.39 19.95
CA ASP A 169 -0.14 11.07 20.30
C ASP A 169 0.97 10.01 20.41
N GLU A 170 0.70 8.92 21.12
CA GLU A 170 1.58 7.76 21.12
C GLU A 170 1.17 6.81 19.99
N ILE A 171 2.11 6.55 19.07
CA ILE A 171 1.87 5.72 17.88
C ILE A 171 2.86 4.55 17.91
N PRO A 172 2.52 3.44 18.57
CA PRO A 172 3.41 2.29 18.70
C PRO A 172 3.52 1.50 17.39
N PRO A 173 4.64 0.77 17.19
CA PRO A 173 4.75 -0.13 16.05
C PRO A 173 3.83 -1.36 16.21
N PRO A 174 3.53 -2.09 15.11
CA PRO A 174 2.68 -3.28 15.17
C PRO A 174 3.22 -4.30 16.18
N GLY A 175 2.34 -4.80 17.06
CA GLY A 175 2.67 -5.83 18.04
C GLY A 175 3.42 -5.35 19.29
N ALA A 176 3.76 -4.06 19.41
CA ALA A 176 4.39 -3.52 20.62
C ALA A 176 3.41 -3.28 21.78
N VAL A 177 2.11 -3.17 21.48
CA VAL A 177 1.05 -2.94 22.47
C VAL A 177 -0.17 -3.80 22.16
N ASP A 178 -1.00 -4.04 23.16
CA ASP A 178 -2.29 -4.71 22.98
C ASP A 178 -3.28 -3.77 22.28
N GLN A 179 -3.72 -4.13 21.06
CA GLN A 179 -4.75 -3.42 20.31
C GLN A 179 -6.14 -3.83 20.83
N PRO A 180 -6.56 -3.25 21.95
CA PRO A 180 -7.60 -2.21 21.84
C PRO A 180 -7.21 -0.88 22.53
N SER A 181 -6.04 -0.80 23.17
CA SER A 181 -5.65 0.36 23.98
C SER A 181 -5.27 1.59 23.15
N HIS A 182 -4.85 1.40 21.90
CA HIS A 182 -4.38 2.46 21.00
C HIS A 182 -5.26 2.55 19.75
N ALA A 183 -5.56 3.78 19.34
CA ALA A 183 -6.33 4.05 18.11
C ALA A 183 -5.47 3.93 16.83
N ALA A 184 -4.14 4.03 16.97
CA ALA A 184 -3.19 4.07 15.88
C ALA A 184 -2.02 3.11 16.08
N ILE A 185 -1.47 2.62 14.97
CA ILE A 185 -0.14 2.02 14.88
C ILE A 185 0.68 2.70 13.79
N GLY A 186 2.00 2.64 13.93
CA GLY A 186 2.92 3.28 13.00
C GLY A 186 3.83 2.26 12.31
N ILE A 187 4.01 2.41 11.01
CA ILE A 187 4.93 1.62 10.21
C ILE A 187 5.90 2.59 9.55
N GLU A 188 7.19 2.31 9.67
CA GLU A 188 8.24 3.06 8.99
C GLU A 188 9.13 2.11 8.19
N SER A 189 9.55 2.54 7.00
CA SER A 189 10.50 1.81 6.17
C SER A 189 11.26 2.76 5.28
N GLY A 190 12.51 2.42 4.95
CA GLY A 190 13.28 3.18 3.97
C GLY A 190 12.55 3.29 2.64
N PHE A 191 12.50 4.50 2.06
CA PHE A 191 11.86 4.67 0.75
C PHE A 191 12.55 3.78 -0.29
N THR A 192 11.78 3.10 -1.13
CA THR A 192 12.34 2.26 -2.19
C THR A 192 12.79 3.14 -3.36
N PRO A 193 14.08 3.16 -3.76
CA PRO A 193 14.63 4.07 -4.78
C PRO A 193 14.30 3.59 -6.21
N VAL A 194 13.01 3.50 -6.50
CA VAL A 194 12.43 3.07 -7.78
C VAL A 194 11.43 4.12 -8.26
N GLY A 195 11.09 4.12 -9.56
CA GLY A 195 10.23 5.14 -10.14
C GLY A 195 10.86 6.52 -9.99
N ARG A 196 10.12 7.50 -9.45
CA ARG A 196 10.72 8.81 -9.14
C ARG A 196 11.79 8.72 -8.04
N GLY A 197 11.66 7.77 -7.12
CA GLY A 197 12.65 7.58 -6.04
C GLY A 197 14.05 7.22 -6.56
N ALA A 198 14.16 6.71 -7.81
CA ALA A 198 15.44 6.40 -8.43
C ALA A 198 16.30 7.65 -8.72
N SER A 199 15.70 8.84 -8.83
CA SER A 199 16.45 10.10 -9.00
C SER A 199 16.98 10.67 -7.68
N LEU A 200 16.56 10.13 -6.53
CA LEU A 200 17.05 10.58 -5.23
C LEU A 200 18.47 10.04 -4.98
N PRO A 201 19.42 10.89 -4.54
CA PRO A 201 20.80 10.48 -4.37
C PRO A 201 20.95 9.45 -3.26
N ARG A 202 21.94 8.56 -3.40
CA ARG A 202 22.24 7.51 -2.40
C ARG A 202 22.52 8.04 -1.00
N SER A 203 22.95 9.31 -0.88
CA SER A 203 23.13 9.97 0.42
C SER A 203 21.82 10.11 1.19
N GLU A 204 20.67 10.13 0.53
CA GLU A 204 19.35 10.20 1.17
C GLU A 204 18.80 8.83 1.55
N TRP A 205 19.43 7.74 1.13
CA TRP A 205 18.93 6.40 1.40
C TRP A 205 19.05 6.07 2.89
N PHE A 206 17.97 5.53 3.44
CA PHE A 206 17.89 5.00 4.79
C PHE A 206 17.76 3.47 4.74
N PRO A 207 18.84 2.71 4.95
CA PRO A 207 18.75 1.27 5.17
C PRO A 207 18.08 1.00 6.51
N ASP A 208 16.83 0.54 6.45
CA ASP A 208 16.12 0.16 7.65
C ASP A 208 16.67 -1.15 8.24
N ALA A 209 16.34 -1.42 9.51
CA ALA A 209 16.84 -2.58 10.23
C ALA A 209 16.20 -3.90 9.80
N SER A 210 15.32 -3.90 8.78
CA SER A 210 14.59 -5.10 8.37
C SER A 210 15.55 -6.13 7.77
N PRO A 211 15.43 -7.41 8.14
CA PRO A 211 16.27 -8.45 7.58
C PRO A 211 16.02 -8.62 6.07
N LEU A 212 17.09 -8.61 5.29
CA LEU A 212 17.04 -8.91 3.85
C LEU A 212 16.80 -10.40 3.56
N THR A 213 17.02 -11.26 4.56
CA THR A 213 16.82 -12.71 4.50
C THR A 213 15.42 -13.13 4.93
N GLY A 214 15.07 -14.39 4.65
CA GLY A 214 13.78 -14.99 5.01
C GLY A 214 12.66 -14.65 4.03
N GLY A 215 11.60 -15.46 4.05
CA GLY A 215 10.44 -15.36 3.17
C GLY A 215 9.81 -13.97 3.09
N CYS A 216 9.22 -13.65 1.94
CA CYS A 216 8.42 -12.44 1.75
C CYS A 216 6.96 -12.73 2.14
N GLY A 217 6.44 -11.97 3.11
CA GLY A 217 5.05 -12.08 3.57
C GLY A 217 4.02 -11.39 2.66
N ALA A 218 4.45 -10.64 1.65
CA ALA A 218 3.56 -9.88 0.77
C ALA A 218 3.33 -10.55 -0.59
N VAL A 219 4.32 -11.27 -1.13
CA VAL A 219 4.20 -11.87 -2.47
C VAL A 219 3.06 -12.90 -2.52
N LEU A 220 2.14 -12.72 -3.47
CA LEU A 220 0.87 -13.45 -3.62
C LEU A 220 -0.08 -13.35 -2.41
N ARG A 221 0.24 -12.49 -1.45
CA ARG A 221 -0.53 -12.29 -0.21
C ARG A 221 -1.14 -10.91 -0.07
N ASP A 222 -0.45 -9.89 -0.56
CA ASP A 222 -0.86 -8.49 -0.57
C ASP A 222 -0.65 -7.95 -1.97
N MET A 223 -1.66 -8.11 -2.84
CA MET A 223 -1.59 -7.88 -4.27
C MET A 223 -2.18 -6.53 -4.66
N GLY A 224 -1.75 -5.98 -5.80
CA GLY A 224 -2.31 -4.74 -6.36
C GLY A 224 -3.07 -5.01 -7.65
N VAL A 225 -4.12 -4.26 -7.93
CA VAL A 225 -4.82 -4.24 -9.23
C VAL A 225 -4.72 -2.85 -9.80
N LYS A 226 -4.22 -2.72 -11.03
CA LYS A 226 -4.08 -1.44 -11.72
C LYS A 226 -5.40 -1.00 -12.38
N PRO A 227 -5.55 0.29 -12.76
CA PRO A 227 -6.70 0.74 -13.53
C PRO A 227 -7.02 -0.04 -14.80
N SER A 228 -6.02 -0.70 -15.39
CA SER A 228 -6.15 -1.54 -16.56
C SER A 228 -6.56 -2.99 -16.28
N GLY A 229 -6.86 -3.35 -15.03
CA GLY A 229 -7.15 -4.72 -14.60
C GLY A 229 -5.91 -5.61 -14.39
N GLU A 230 -4.72 -5.10 -14.69
CA GLU A 230 -3.45 -5.82 -14.51
C GLU A 230 -3.22 -6.14 -13.02
N LEU A 231 -3.05 -7.42 -12.71
CA LEU A 231 -2.80 -7.94 -11.36
C LEU A 231 -1.30 -7.98 -11.06
N LEU A 232 -0.94 -7.29 -9.98
CA LEU A 232 0.40 -7.17 -9.44
C LEU A 232 0.63 -8.21 -8.34
N PRO A 233 1.77 -8.92 -8.33
CA PRO A 233 2.03 -10.00 -7.37
C PRO A 233 2.28 -9.53 -5.93
N CYS A 234 2.57 -8.25 -5.73
CA CYS A 234 2.72 -7.66 -4.40
C CYS A 234 2.42 -6.15 -4.41
N CYS A 235 2.33 -5.55 -3.22
CA CYS A 235 2.12 -4.12 -3.00
C CYS A 235 3.36 -3.23 -3.22
N SER A 236 4.49 -3.79 -3.69
CA SER A 236 5.76 -3.06 -3.78
C SER A 236 6.26 -2.86 -5.21
N ALA A 237 7.30 -2.04 -5.36
CA ALA A 237 7.84 -1.60 -6.64
C ALA A 237 8.29 -2.75 -7.56
N SER A 238 8.69 -3.90 -7.01
CA SER A 238 9.00 -5.11 -7.78
C SER A 238 7.87 -5.53 -8.73
N ALA A 239 6.62 -5.22 -8.36
CA ALA A 239 5.47 -5.59 -9.16
C ALA A 239 5.32 -4.78 -10.46
N THR A 240 6.02 -3.65 -10.62
CA THR A 240 5.96 -2.84 -11.85
C THR A 240 6.99 -3.26 -12.89
N LEU A 241 7.85 -4.22 -12.58
CA LEU A 241 8.83 -4.72 -13.53
C LEU A 241 8.13 -5.40 -14.72
N PRO A 242 8.54 -5.10 -15.98
CA PRO A 242 7.95 -5.72 -17.15
C PRO A 242 7.96 -7.25 -17.06
N GLY A 243 6.84 -7.91 -17.35
CA GLY A 243 6.75 -9.38 -17.30
C GLY A 243 6.62 -10.00 -15.90
N PHE A 244 6.47 -9.19 -14.85
CA PHE A 244 6.20 -9.68 -13.49
C PHE A 244 4.74 -9.54 -13.06
N SER A 245 3.87 -9.05 -13.95
CA SER A 245 2.42 -9.10 -13.79
C SER A 245 1.91 -10.55 -13.83
N LEU A 246 0.85 -10.83 -13.06
CA LEU A 246 0.23 -12.14 -13.00
C LEU A 246 -0.83 -12.36 -14.09
N GLY A 247 -1.21 -11.32 -14.83
CA GLY A 247 -2.26 -11.34 -15.83
C GLY A 247 -3.25 -10.19 -15.65
N ASN A 248 -4.38 -10.25 -16.35
CA ASN A 248 -5.44 -9.26 -16.25
C ASN A 248 -6.69 -9.90 -15.63
N LEU A 249 -7.25 -9.28 -14.59
CA LEU A 249 -8.47 -9.74 -13.97
C LEU A 249 -9.68 -9.61 -14.89
N ASP A 250 -9.66 -8.78 -15.94
CA ASP A 250 -10.73 -8.74 -16.94
C ASP A 250 -10.91 -10.09 -17.65
N ASP A 251 -9.82 -10.84 -17.79
CA ASP A 251 -9.76 -12.10 -18.54
C ASP A 251 -9.84 -13.35 -17.65
N PHE A 252 -9.51 -13.25 -16.36
CA PHE A 252 -9.31 -14.40 -15.47
C PHE A 252 -9.88 -14.16 -14.05
N GLU A 253 -10.30 -15.24 -13.38
CA GLU A 253 -10.63 -15.18 -11.96
C GLU A 253 -9.35 -15.15 -11.09
N LEU A 254 -9.41 -14.47 -9.95
CA LEU A 254 -8.25 -14.30 -9.06
C LEU A 254 -7.61 -15.63 -8.65
N GLY A 255 -8.43 -16.65 -8.34
CA GLY A 255 -7.95 -17.97 -7.96
C GLY A 255 -7.13 -18.67 -9.04
N GLU A 256 -7.54 -18.55 -10.31
CA GLU A 256 -6.85 -19.15 -11.45
C GLU A 256 -5.48 -18.51 -11.66
N VAL A 257 -5.43 -17.18 -11.53
CA VAL A 257 -4.19 -16.41 -11.65
C VAL A 257 -3.20 -16.78 -10.54
N LEU A 258 -3.69 -16.92 -9.31
CA LEU A 258 -2.88 -17.32 -8.15
C LEU A 258 -2.32 -18.73 -8.30
N GLU A 259 -3.11 -19.68 -8.79
CA GLU A 259 -2.66 -21.06 -9.00
C GLU A 259 -1.56 -21.11 -10.07
N ARG A 260 -1.73 -20.39 -11.18
CA ARG A 260 -0.70 -20.25 -12.22
C ARG A 260 0.58 -19.59 -11.67
N ALA A 261 0.44 -18.49 -10.93
CA ALA A 261 1.57 -17.79 -10.34
C ALA A 261 2.35 -18.71 -9.39
N TRP A 262 1.65 -19.46 -8.55
CA TRP A 262 2.30 -20.41 -7.64
C TRP A 262 3.02 -21.55 -8.35
N GLY A 263 2.63 -21.89 -9.58
CA GLY A 263 3.36 -22.81 -10.43
C GLY A 263 4.79 -22.34 -10.77
N MET A 264 5.05 -21.04 -10.74
CA MET A 264 6.34 -20.44 -11.11
C MET A 264 7.32 -20.42 -9.93
N ASP A 265 8.53 -20.92 -10.16
CA ASP A 265 9.53 -21.08 -9.10
C ASP A 265 9.96 -19.76 -8.46
N VAL A 266 9.96 -18.67 -9.21
CA VAL A 266 10.29 -17.34 -8.68
C VAL A 266 9.39 -16.94 -7.51
N PHE A 267 8.08 -17.19 -7.58
CA PHE A 267 7.15 -16.84 -6.51
C PHE A 267 7.27 -17.77 -5.30
N LYS A 268 7.57 -19.06 -5.51
CA LYS A 268 7.88 -20.01 -4.41
C LYS A 268 9.13 -19.58 -3.65
N VAL A 269 10.20 -19.25 -4.38
CA VAL A 269 11.47 -18.81 -3.79
C VAL A 269 11.29 -17.50 -3.04
N LEU A 270 10.62 -16.51 -3.64
CA LEU A 270 10.33 -15.24 -2.97
C LEU A 270 9.50 -15.43 -1.70
N SER A 271 8.46 -16.28 -1.75
CA SER A 271 7.59 -16.54 -0.61
C SER A 271 8.35 -17.24 0.54
N GLN A 272 9.18 -18.23 0.24
CA GLN A 272 9.84 -19.06 1.26
C GLN A 272 11.18 -18.49 1.75
N LYS A 273 11.97 -17.91 0.85
CA LYS A 273 13.36 -17.49 1.10
C LYS A 273 13.60 -16.00 0.92
N GLY A 274 12.64 -15.27 0.36
CA GLY A 274 12.79 -13.86 0.01
C GLY A 274 13.72 -13.67 -1.19
N PRO A 275 14.07 -12.41 -1.52
CA PRO A 275 14.89 -12.12 -2.69
C PRO A 275 16.31 -12.67 -2.58
N MET A 276 16.85 -12.81 -1.36
CA MET A 276 18.14 -13.49 -1.13
C MET A 276 18.15 -14.94 -1.63
N GLY A 277 17.00 -15.62 -1.68
CA GLY A 277 16.89 -16.97 -2.22
C GLY A 277 17.09 -17.07 -3.73
N LEU A 278 17.02 -15.95 -4.46
CA LEU A 278 17.27 -15.88 -5.91
C LEU A 278 18.75 -15.65 -6.23
N HIS A 279 19.58 -15.36 -5.23
CA HIS A 279 21.01 -15.13 -5.40
C HIS A 279 21.84 -16.38 -5.14
N LYS A 280 22.89 -16.60 -5.94
CA LYS A 280 23.92 -17.63 -5.68
C LYS A 280 24.99 -17.15 -4.70
N GLU A 281 25.26 -15.85 -4.71
CA GLU A 281 26.27 -15.18 -3.88
C GLU A 281 25.64 -14.00 -3.16
N THR A 282 26.22 -13.55 -2.04
CA THR A 282 25.71 -12.37 -1.34
C THR A 282 25.78 -11.14 -2.25
N PRO A 283 24.66 -10.45 -2.53
CA PRO A 283 24.64 -9.31 -3.43
C PRO A 283 25.48 -8.16 -2.87
N LYS A 284 26.33 -7.60 -3.73
CA LYS A 284 27.17 -6.44 -3.39
C LYS A 284 26.35 -5.17 -3.58
N GLY A 285 26.08 -4.42 -2.52
CA GLY A 285 25.34 -3.17 -2.61
C GLY A 285 24.73 -2.74 -1.28
N ILE A 286 24.18 -1.53 -1.28
CA ILE A 286 23.37 -1.00 -0.18
C ILE A 286 21.91 -1.08 -0.64
N TYR A 287 21.11 -1.85 0.10
CA TYR A 287 19.67 -1.96 -0.12
C TYR A 287 18.96 -1.35 1.06
N VAL A 288 17.89 -0.59 0.80
CA VAL A 288 17.19 0.14 1.85
C VAL A 288 16.30 -0.78 2.69
N ASN A 289 15.81 -1.86 2.08
CA ASN A 289 14.95 -2.87 2.66
C ASN A 289 14.86 -4.08 1.70
N LYS A 290 14.11 -5.11 2.12
CA LYS A 290 13.88 -6.34 1.34
C LYS A 290 13.21 -6.07 -0.02
N CYS A 291 12.32 -5.09 -0.10
CA CYS A 291 11.62 -4.74 -1.33
C CYS A 291 12.55 -4.13 -2.39
N HIS A 292 13.45 -3.22 -1.97
CA HIS A 292 14.49 -2.67 -2.84
C HIS A 292 15.42 -3.78 -3.36
N LEU A 293 15.89 -4.67 -2.48
CA LEU A 293 16.68 -5.82 -2.92
C LEU A 293 15.90 -6.70 -3.92
N CYS A 294 14.62 -6.96 -3.66
CA CYS A 294 13.76 -7.74 -4.55
C CYS A 294 13.66 -7.12 -5.94
N TYR A 295 13.38 -5.83 -6.02
CA TYR A 295 13.32 -5.09 -7.29
C TYR A 295 14.63 -5.22 -8.07
N GLU A 296 15.76 -4.92 -7.44
CA GLU A 296 17.07 -4.97 -8.08
C GLU A 296 17.43 -6.39 -8.56
N THR A 297 17.08 -7.40 -7.76
CA THR A 297 17.30 -8.81 -8.09
C THR A 297 16.49 -9.22 -9.30
N LEU A 298 15.18 -8.94 -9.29
CA LEU A 298 14.29 -9.32 -10.39
C LEU A 298 14.62 -8.57 -11.68
N ARG A 299 14.97 -7.28 -11.58
CA ARG A 299 15.44 -6.49 -12.72
C ARG A 299 16.68 -7.08 -13.37
N ALA A 300 17.63 -7.58 -12.58
CA ALA A 300 18.86 -8.19 -13.09
C ALA A 300 18.66 -9.58 -13.73
N LEU A 301 17.51 -10.21 -13.51
CA LEU A 301 17.14 -11.51 -14.09
C LEU A 301 16.41 -11.39 -15.44
N GLN A 302 16.08 -10.16 -15.87
CA GLN A 302 15.47 -9.85 -17.17
C GLN A 302 16.55 -9.65 -18.24
#